data_AF-A0AAV5XT89-F1
#
_entry.id   AF-A0AAV5XT89-F1
#
_cell.length_a   1.000
_cell.length_b   1.000
_cell.length_c   1.000
_cell.angle_alpha   90.00
_cell.angle_beta   90.00
_cell.angle_gamma   90.00
#
_symmetry.space_group_name_H-M   'P 1'
#
loop_
_entity.id
_entity.type
_entity.pdbx_description
1 polymer ?
#
loop_
_entity_poly.entity_id
_entity_poly.type
_entity_poly.pdbx_seq_one_letter_code
_entity_poly.pdbx_strand_id
1 'polypeptide(L)'
;MIGRLVAWLAAHPVLGFLGFFAVFPFLVPYKALATQVLIFGLFALGFNLLYGYTGLLSFGHAAYYGLGAYGTGIALAKLKVGSLWAGLASGLALAVAGGAVIGFLCLRRRGIYFAMLTLAFA
;
A
#
# COMPACT_ATOMS: atom_id res chain seq x y z
N MET A 1 -33.33 -7.62 -12.30
CA MET A 1 -32.29 -8.10 -11.35
C MET A 1 -30.97 -7.34 -11.48
N ILE A 2 -30.47 -7.07 -12.70
CA ILE A 2 -29.19 -6.35 -12.94
C ILE A 2 -29.15 -4.93 -12.33
N GLY A 3 -30.26 -4.16 -12.40
CA GLY A 3 -30.31 -2.78 -11.89
C GLY A 3 -30.10 -2.63 -10.38
N ARG A 4 -30.54 -3.61 -9.55
CA ARG A 4 -30.29 -3.59 -8.09
C ARG A 4 -28.84 -3.91 -7.76
N LEU A 5 -28.20 -4.76 -8.55
CA LEU A 5 -26.79 -5.13 -8.38
C LEU A 5 -25.87 -3.95 -8.72
N VAL A 6 -26.17 -3.23 -9.80
CA VAL A 6 -25.44 -2.01 -10.20
C VAL A 6 -25.63 -0.89 -9.17
N ALA A 7 -26.85 -0.67 -8.67
CA ALA A 7 -27.09 0.32 -7.61
C ALA A 7 -26.38 -0.02 -6.30
N TRP A 8 -26.26 -1.31 -5.95
CA TRP A 8 -25.55 -1.76 -4.75
C TRP A 8 -24.02 -1.64 -4.89
N LEU A 9 -23.47 -1.94 -6.07
CA LEU A 9 -22.06 -1.74 -6.41
C LEU A 9 -21.69 -0.25 -6.49
N ALA A 10 -22.60 0.60 -6.99
CA ALA A 10 -22.44 2.05 -6.97
C ALA A 10 -22.53 2.65 -5.55
N ALA A 11 -23.33 2.03 -4.66
CA ALA A 11 -23.44 2.43 -3.26
C ALA A 11 -22.24 2.00 -2.40
N HIS A 12 -21.55 0.91 -2.77
CA HIS A 12 -20.35 0.42 -2.10
C HIS A 12 -19.18 0.26 -3.08
N PRO A 13 -18.64 1.38 -3.61
CA PRO A 13 -17.54 1.35 -4.57
C PRO A 13 -16.32 0.59 -4.02
N VAL A 14 -16.13 0.61 -2.69
CA VAL A 14 -15.07 -0.12 -2.00
C VAL A 14 -15.25 -1.65 -2.08
N LEU A 15 -16.48 -2.15 -1.96
CA LEU A 15 -16.77 -3.59 -2.06
C LEU A 15 -16.67 -4.09 -3.50
N GLY A 16 -17.10 -3.27 -4.47
CA GLY A 16 -16.89 -3.56 -5.89
C GLY A 16 -15.41 -3.61 -6.27
N PHE A 17 -14.61 -2.69 -5.72
CA PHE A 17 -13.18 -2.62 -5.94
C PHE A 17 -12.44 -3.82 -5.30
N LEU A 18 -12.78 -4.18 -4.05
CA LEU A 18 -12.24 -5.37 -3.39
C LEU A 18 -12.61 -6.67 -4.12
N GLY A 19 -13.86 -6.79 -4.57
CA GLY A 19 -14.34 -7.93 -5.35
C GLY A 19 -13.59 -8.08 -6.67
N PHE A 20 -13.37 -6.98 -7.41
CA PHE A 20 -12.59 -6.99 -8.63
C PHE A 20 -11.13 -7.44 -8.38
N PHE A 21 -10.46 -6.87 -7.38
CA PHE A 21 -9.07 -7.21 -7.04
C PHE A 21 -8.89 -8.66 -6.57
N ALA A 22 -9.89 -9.24 -5.91
CA ALA A 22 -9.85 -10.64 -5.46
C ALA A 22 -9.96 -11.63 -6.63
N VAL A 23 -10.75 -11.30 -7.65
CA VAL A 23 -11.01 -12.22 -8.78
C VAL A 23 -10.01 -12.02 -9.93
N PHE A 24 -9.48 -10.80 -10.10
CA PHE A 24 -8.51 -10.44 -11.15
C PHE A 24 -7.33 -11.42 -11.36
N PRO A 25 -6.60 -11.90 -10.32
CA PRO A 25 -5.47 -12.80 -10.52
C PRO A 25 -5.87 -14.20 -11.01
N PHE A 26 -7.15 -14.55 -10.94
CA PHE A 26 -7.67 -15.81 -11.46
C PHE A 26 -8.11 -15.71 -12.94
N LEU A 27 -8.38 -14.51 -13.44
CA LEU A 27 -8.75 -14.28 -14.85
C LEU A 27 -7.53 -14.20 -15.77
N VAL A 28 -6.37 -13.79 -15.25
CA VAL A 28 -5.18 -13.52 -16.05
C VAL A 28 -4.27 -14.76 -16.10
N PRO A 29 -3.82 -15.19 -17.29
CA PRO A 29 -2.96 -16.37 -17.42
C PRO A 29 -1.58 -16.20 -16.74
N TYR A 30 -1.05 -14.97 -16.70
CA TYR A 30 0.22 -14.64 -16.07
C TYR A 30 0.04 -14.17 -14.62
N LYS A 31 0.05 -15.12 -13.68
CA LYS A 31 -0.15 -14.85 -12.24
C LYS A 31 0.87 -13.86 -11.65
N ALA A 32 2.14 -13.94 -12.05
CA ALA A 32 3.18 -13.05 -11.55
C ALA A 32 2.90 -11.58 -11.93
N LEU A 33 2.54 -11.34 -13.19
CA LEU A 33 2.15 -10.02 -13.66
C LEU A 33 0.88 -9.53 -12.95
N ALA A 34 -0.12 -10.40 -12.77
CA ALA A 34 -1.34 -10.05 -12.07
C ALA A 34 -1.05 -9.62 -10.62
N THR A 35 -0.25 -10.38 -9.87
CA THR A 35 0.16 -10.01 -8.51
C THR A 35 0.91 -8.69 -8.47
N GLN A 36 1.80 -8.43 -9.44
CA GLN A 36 2.54 -7.18 -9.52
C GLN A 36 1.63 -5.98 -9.80
N VAL A 37 0.63 -6.13 -10.67
CA VAL A 37 -0.42 -5.12 -10.90
C VAL A 37 -1.20 -4.85 -9.60
N LEU A 38 -1.58 -5.89 -8.85
CA LEU A 38 -2.31 -5.72 -7.58
C LEU A 38 -1.46 -4.96 -6.55
N ILE A 39 -0.16 -5.29 -6.46
CA ILE A 39 0.78 -4.63 -5.55
C ILE A 39 0.91 -3.13 -5.89
N PHE A 40 1.16 -2.81 -7.16
CA PHE A 40 1.27 -1.40 -7.59
C PHE A 40 -0.07 -0.65 -7.51
N GLY A 41 -1.19 -1.34 -7.73
CA GLY A 41 -2.53 -0.78 -7.52
C GLY A 41 -2.74 -0.40 -6.06
N LEU A 42 -2.39 -1.28 -5.12
CA LEU A 42 -2.48 -0.98 -3.69
C LEU A 42 -1.55 0.18 -3.28
N PHE A 43 -0.35 0.23 -3.86
CA PHE A 43 0.58 1.34 -3.67
C PHE A 43 0.00 2.68 -4.16
N ALA A 44 -0.59 2.70 -5.36
CA ALA A 44 -1.24 3.88 -5.93
C ALA A 44 -2.45 4.33 -5.10
N LEU A 45 -3.22 3.39 -4.54
CA LEU A 45 -4.32 3.70 -3.62
C LEU A 45 -3.82 4.34 -2.34
N GLY A 46 -2.75 3.81 -1.74
CA GLY A 46 -2.13 4.43 -0.55
C GLY A 46 -1.72 5.88 -0.80
N PHE A 47 -1.08 6.12 -1.95
CA PHE A 47 -0.75 7.46 -2.39
C PHE A 47 -1.99 8.34 -2.61
N ASN A 48 -3.03 7.83 -3.26
CA ASN A 48 -4.28 8.56 -3.49
C ASN A 48 -5.03 8.86 -2.18
N LEU A 49 -4.97 7.98 -1.18
CA LEU A 49 -5.55 8.24 0.14
C LEU A 49 -4.85 9.42 0.81
N LEU A 50 -3.51 9.49 0.75
CA LEU A 50 -2.80 10.63 1.31
C LEU A 50 -3.08 11.90 0.49
N TYR A 51 -2.79 11.87 -0.81
CA TYR A 51 -2.88 13.05 -1.67
C TYR A 51 -4.32 13.52 -1.87
N GLY A 52 -5.24 12.59 -2.11
CA GLY A 52 -6.65 12.90 -2.40
C GLY A 52 -7.41 13.48 -1.21
N TYR A 53 -7.11 13.04 0.03
CA TYR A 53 -7.79 13.57 1.22
C TYR A 53 -7.06 14.74 1.87
N THR A 54 -5.72 14.79 1.81
CA THR A 54 -4.94 15.83 2.52
C THR A 54 -4.36 16.90 1.60
N GLY A 55 -4.31 16.67 0.28
CA GLY A 55 -3.63 17.53 -0.68
C GLY A 55 -2.09 17.49 -0.58
N LEU A 56 -1.52 16.62 0.27
CA LEU A 56 -0.08 16.52 0.49
C LEU A 56 0.54 15.50 -0.46
N LEU A 57 1.41 15.97 -1.35
CA LEU A 57 2.15 15.13 -2.29
C LEU A 57 3.35 14.48 -1.57
N SER A 58 3.36 13.15 -1.43
CA SER A 58 4.47 12.41 -0.78
C SER A 58 5.19 11.49 -1.76
N PHE A 59 6.48 11.71 -1.94
CA PHE A 59 7.37 10.83 -2.71
C PHE A 59 7.99 9.71 -1.87
N GLY A 60 7.81 9.73 -0.54
CA GLY A 60 8.38 8.76 0.40
C GLY A 60 7.73 7.37 0.38
N HIS A 61 6.66 7.17 -0.41
CA HIS A 61 5.93 5.90 -0.44
C HIS A 61 6.82 4.70 -0.81
N ALA A 62 7.80 4.90 -1.70
CA ALA A 62 8.73 3.86 -2.12
C ALA A 62 9.58 3.32 -0.94
N ALA A 63 10.02 4.19 -0.03
CA ALA A 63 10.76 3.78 1.16
C ALA A 63 9.90 2.89 2.08
N TYR A 64 8.62 3.23 2.29
CA TYR A 64 7.72 2.41 3.11
C TYR A 64 7.43 1.04 2.48
N TYR A 65 7.26 1.01 1.16
CA TYR A 65 7.14 -0.24 0.41
C TYR A 65 8.39 -1.11 0.55
N GLY A 66 9.58 -0.51 0.44
CA GLY A 66 10.86 -1.18 0.69
C GLY A 66 10.98 -1.71 2.12
N LEU A 67 10.67 -0.90 3.13
CA LEU A 67 10.70 -1.31 4.54
C LEU A 67 9.80 -2.52 4.82
N GLY A 68 8.58 -2.55 4.26
CA GLY A 68 7.67 -3.68 4.39
C GLY A 68 8.19 -4.94 3.70
N ALA A 69 8.68 -4.81 2.46
CA ALA A 69 9.20 -5.92 1.67
C ALA A 69 10.47 -6.53 2.30
N TYR A 70 11.46 -5.69 2.62
CA TYR A 70 12.69 -6.14 3.28
C TYR A 70 12.44 -6.63 4.70
N GLY A 71 11.56 -5.97 5.47
CA GLY A 71 11.19 -6.41 6.81
C GLY A 71 10.60 -7.82 6.80
N THR A 72 9.69 -8.09 5.89
CA THR A 72 9.11 -9.44 5.69
C THR A 72 10.17 -10.43 5.22
N GLY A 73 10.96 -10.06 4.20
CA GLY A 73 11.98 -10.94 3.62
C GLY A 73 13.07 -11.32 4.62
N ILE A 74 13.57 -10.37 5.40
CA ILE A 74 14.58 -10.61 6.44
C ILE A 74 14.01 -11.50 7.55
N ALA A 75 12.76 -11.27 7.97
CA ALA A 75 12.12 -12.09 9.00
C ALA A 75 11.98 -13.55 8.58
N LEU A 76 11.56 -13.79 7.35
CA LEU A 76 11.40 -15.15 6.83
C LEU A 76 12.74 -15.80 6.49
N ALA A 77 13.65 -15.08 5.82
CA ALA A 77 14.89 -15.65 5.29
C ALA A 77 16.03 -15.72 6.32
N LYS A 78 16.18 -14.70 7.17
CA LYS A 78 17.31 -14.61 8.13
C LYS A 78 16.91 -14.97 9.55
N LEU A 79 15.78 -14.45 10.02
CA LEU A 79 15.29 -14.73 11.38
C LEU A 79 14.57 -16.08 11.47
N LYS A 80 14.34 -16.75 10.33
CA LYS A 80 13.69 -18.08 10.22
C LYS A 80 12.37 -18.14 10.98
N VAL A 81 11.60 -17.05 10.95
CA VAL A 81 10.27 -17.01 11.54
C VAL A 81 9.41 -18.06 10.82
N GLY A 82 9.03 -19.12 11.54
CA GLY A 82 8.33 -20.28 10.95
C GLY A 82 6.88 -19.99 10.51
N SER A 83 6.33 -18.84 10.89
CA SER A 83 4.98 -18.42 10.52
C SER A 83 5.02 -17.29 9.50
N LEU A 84 4.39 -17.52 8.34
CA LEU A 84 4.21 -16.50 7.29
C LEU A 84 3.53 -15.24 7.85
N TRP A 85 2.51 -15.42 8.68
CA TRP A 85 1.77 -14.31 9.29
C TRP A 85 2.65 -13.45 10.18
N ALA A 86 3.57 -14.08 10.92
CA ALA A 86 4.51 -13.36 11.76
C ALA A 86 5.57 -12.59 10.92
N GLY A 87 6.02 -13.16 9.78
CA GLY A 87 6.88 -12.44 8.84
C GLY A 87 6.19 -11.23 8.19
N LEU A 88 4.91 -11.38 7.80
CA LEU A 88 4.12 -10.26 7.29
C LEU A 88 3.89 -9.19 8.36
N ALA A 89 3.59 -9.61 9.60
CA ALA A 89 3.42 -8.70 10.72
C ALA A 89 4.70 -7.90 11.02
N SER A 90 5.88 -8.50 10.92
CA SER A 90 7.15 -7.77 11.11
C SER A 90 7.41 -6.75 10.01
N GLY A 91 7.12 -7.09 8.74
CA GLY A 91 7.21 -6.12 7.64
C GLY A 91 6.23 -4.96 7.82
N LEU A 92 4.98 -5.25 8.17
CA LEU A 92 3.97 -4.25 8.48
C LEU A 92 4.42 -3.34 9.63
N ALA A 93 4.91 -3.92 10.73
CA ALA A 93 5.38 -3.17 11.88
C ALA A 93 6.53 -2.22 11.51
N LEU A 94 7.49 -2.66 10.68
CA LEU A 94 8.60 -1.83 10.22
C LEU A 94 8.14 -0.70 9.29
N ALA A 95 7.22 -0.97 8.36
CA ALA A 95 6.66 0.06 7.49
C ALA A 95 5.86 1.10 8.29
N VAL A 96 5.06 0.68 9.25
CA VAL A 96 4.30 1.57 10.15
C VAL A 96 5.24 2.41 11.02
N ALA A 97 6.27 1.80 11.61
CA ALA A 97 7.25 2.51 12.42
C ALA A 97 8.02 3.56 11.59
N GLY A 98 8.51 3.18 10.41
CA GLY A 98 9.19 4.10 9.50
C GLY A 98 8.27 5.24 9.03
N GLY A 99 7.02 4.91 8.67
CA GLY A 99 6.00 5.89 8.31
C GLY A 99 5.65 6.84 9.45
N ALA A 100 5.58 6.37 10.69
CA ALA A 100 5.32 7.20 11.86
C ALA A 100 6.48 8.18 12.12
N VAL A 101 7.72 7.71 12.06
CA VAL A 101 8.91 8.54 12.27
C VAL A 101 9.05 9.59 11.17
N ILE A 102 9.02 9.16 9.90
CA ILE A 102 9.17 10.08 8.76
C ILE A 102 7.97 11.01 8.68
N GLY A 103 6.76 10.51 8.88
CA GLY A 103 5.53 11.30 8.92
C GLY A 103 5.55 12.38 9.99
N PHE A 104 5.99 12.05 11.21
CA PHE A 104 6.12 13.02 12.30
C PHE A 104 7.07 14.19 11.95
N LEU A 105 8.17 13.90 11.24
CA LEU A 105 9.11 14.91 10.80
C LEU A 105 8.56 15.72 9.62
N CYS A 106 7.95 15.05 8.63
CA CYS A 106 7.48 15.67 7.39
C CYS A 106 6.26 16.57 7.60
N LEU A 107 5.32 16.17 8.46
CA LEU A 107 4.05 16.90 8.70
C LEU A 107 4.23 18.30 9.29
N ARG A 108 5.43 18.65 9.76
CA ARG A 108 5.76 20.01 10.23
C ARG A 108 5.82 21.04 9.10
N ARG A 109 5.93 20.60 7.84
CA ARG A 109 6.02 21.47 6.66
C ARG A 109 4.82 21.19 5.74
N ARG A 110 4.35 22.20 5.02
CA ARG A 110 3.22 22.09 4.07
C ARG A 110 3.65 22.41 2.65
N GLY A 111 2.90 21.89 1.68
CA GLY A 111 3.12 22.15 0.26
C GLY A 111 4.41 21.52 -0.27
N ILE A 112 5.17 22.29 -1.06
CA ILE A 112 6.38 21.80 -1.77
C ILE A 112 7.44 21.28 -0.78
N TYR A 113 7.59 21.94 0.38
CA TYR A 113 8.55 21.52 1.40
C TYR A 113 8.27 20.12 1.97
N PHE A 114 6.99 19.72 2.06
CA PHE A 114 6.62 18.37 2.47
C PHE A 114 7.09 17.35 1.44
N ALA A 115 6.79 17.61 0.16
CA ALA A 115 7.20 16.73 -0.94
C ALA A 115 8.72 16.55 -1.00
N MET A 116 9.48 17.66 -0.92
CA MET A 116 10.94 17.63 -0.91
C MET A 116 11.52 16.82 0.26
N LEU A 117 10.95 17.00 1.47
CA LEU A 117 11.42 16.27 2.64
C LEU A 117 11.12 14.77 2.54
N THR A 118 9.94 14.39 2.03
CA THR A 118 9.63 12.99 1.78
C THR A 118 10.51 12.35 0.70
N LEU A 119 10.97 13.11 -0.30
CA LEU A 119 11.93 12.64 -1.30
C LEU A 119 13.32 12.43 -0.69
N ALA A 120 13.73 13.27 0.25
CA ALA A 120 15.03 13.13 0.92
C ALA A 120 15.11 11.88 1.82
N PHE A 121 13.96 11.38 2.29
CA PHE A 121 13.87 10.14 3.07
C PHE A 121 13.57 8.90 2.20
N ALA A 122 13.25 9.08 0.92
CA ALA A 122 12.86 8.02 -0.01
C ALA A 122 14.08 7.26 -0.55
#